data_AF-A0A059FG42-F1
#
_entry.id   AF-A0A059FG42-F1
#
_cell.length_a   1.000
_cell.length_b   1.000
_cell.length_c   1.000
_cell.angle_alpha   90.00
_cell.angle_beta   90.00
_cell.angle_gamma   90.00
#
_symmetry.space_group_name_H-M   'P 1'
#
loop_
_entity.id
_entity.type
_entity.pdbx_description
1 polymer ?
#
loop_
_entity_poly.entity_id
_entity_poly.type
_entity_poly.pdbx_seq_one_letter_code
_entity_poly.pdbx_strand_id
1 'polypeptide(L)'
;MVLNYSTEGVRRRAGDQEAQLLHRAKEFLQQKQYKEALDCCRRVLEQNSESAEGYFLMGIIACENHDYRNALGLFEGAVRKGYPGAGPFVQAARSLVGLNQPAQALKCLEQAKKRNPRDGYTLALIGSTLSKLDRHEEAVAFHRKATQASPGDALSFFNLGSSLQFLGDFENAREAYRTALKLNPGFTAAQMHLTQITKQTPERNDLAVLQKAWAERNPRDAEGGLVLAHAIAKVHEDLGDPESVMLWLDRGKALVRPQLPDRQMEDQFIYKAAGALAGALHVEGSTPADGPVFIVGLPRSGTTLVDRVLSSHSQIVSAGERHEFGACLHRATGVSAGHTYDAEVISRAANTDLTAVGQAYLKSVRAILESHQRFTDKMPVNAFFVPAILAALPSSRVICLRRQAPDSVLSIYKQHFSASASLYSYAYDLERLARYVADFHDLADTYEQKLPGTRFRIVNYERLVGSPDSEIRDILAFAGLGFEAACLDFHKNEAPVATASVSQVRQPIYTSAIGRWTQYKAALQPALAVLRDRGRL
;
A
#
# COMPACT_ATOMS: atom_id res chain seq x y z
N MET A 1 -8.04 64.33 -32.15
CA MET A 1 -6.89 63.59 -31.61
C MET A 1 -7.42 62.31 -30.98
N VAL A 2 -7.58 61.25 -31.78
CA VAL A 2 -8.12 59.97 -31.32
C VAL A 2 -6.93 59.07 -31.00
N LEU A 3 -6.74 58.76 -29.72
CA LEU A 3 -5.67 57.90 -29.22
C LEU A 3 -5.97 56.45 -29.62
N ASN A 4 -5.29 55.96 -30.65
CA ASN A 4 -5.15 54.53 -30.94
C ASN A 4 -4.32 53.89 -29.81
N TYR A 5 -4.98 53.35 -28.78
CA TYR A 5 -4.33 52.39 -27.89
C TYR A 5 -4.19 51.06 -28.64
N SER A 6 -2.97 50.68 -29.00
CA SER A 6 -2.75 49.40 -29.68
C SER A 6 -3.16 48.24 -28.76
N THR A 7 -4.15 47.46 -29.20
CA THR A 7 -4.61 46.24 -28.52
C THR A 7 -3.50 45.19 -28.43
N GLU A 8 -2.50 45.27 -29.32
CA GLU A 8 -1.29 44.46 -29.28
C GLU A 8 -0.40 44.75 -28.07
N GLY A 9 -0.24 46.02 -27.66
CA GLY A 9 0.57 46.37 -26.49
C GLY A 9 -0.06 45.92 -25.17
N VAL A 10 -1.40 45.97 -25.07
CA VAL A 10 -2.16 45.49 -23.90
C VAL A 10 -2.18 43.97 -23.84
N ARG A 11 -2.39 43.27 -24.97
CA ARG A 11 -2.33 41.80 -25.04
C ARG A 11 -0.94 41.26 -24.72
N ARG A 12 0.13 41.94 -25.17
CA ARG A 12 1.52 41.55 -24.87
C ARG A 12 1.84 41.72 -23.38
N ARG A 13 1.46 42.85 -22.76
CA ARG A 13 1.62 43.06 -21.30
C ARG A 13 0.80 42.09 -20.46
N ALA A 14 -0.42 41.77 -20.87
CA ALA A 14 -1.25 40.78 -20.18
C ALA A 14 -0.66 39.36 -20.26
N GLY A 15 -0.11 38.97 -21.43
CA GLY A 15 0.59 37.70 -21.59
C GLY A 15 1.89 37.61 -20.76
N ASP A 16 2.66 38.70 -20.67
CA ASP A 16 3.86 38.77 -19.83
C ASP A 16 3.53 38.66 -18.34
N GLN A 17 2.40 39.25 -17.92
CA GLN A 17 1.93 39.18 -16.54
C GLN A 17 1.37 37.79 -16.18
N GLU A 18 0.62 37.15 -17.08
CA GLU A 18 0.16 35.76 -16.93
C GLU A 18 1.35 34.80 -16.74
N ALA A 19 2.37 34.90 -17.61
CA ALA A 19 3.56 34.07 -17.54
C ALA A 19 4.31 34.22 -16.20
N GLN A 20 4.41 35.45 -15.67
CA GLN A 20 5.01 35.70 -14.36
C GLN A 20 4.19 35.08 -13.21
N LEU A 21 2.86 35.18 -13.26
CA LEU A 21 2.00 34.58 -12.25
C LEU A 21 2.09 33.04 -12.27
N LEU A 22 2.10 32.43 -13.47
CA LEU A 22 2.28 30.99 -13.64
C LEU A 22 3.65 30.52 -13.15
N HIS A 23 4.71 31.29 -13.40
CA HIS A 23 6.04 30.99 -12.88
C HIS A 23 6.06 30.99 -11.34
N ARG A 24 5.54 32.05 -10.71
CA ARG A 24 5.45 32.14 -9.23
C ARG A 24 4.59 31.03 -8.65
N ALA A 25 3.49 30.67 -9.31
CA ALA A 25 2.65 29.55 -8.87
C ALA A 25 3.44 28.23 -8.82
N LYS A 26 4.31 27.98 -9.80
CA LYS A 26 5.19 26.79 -9.82
C LYS A 26 6.24 26.83 -8.70
N GLU A 27 6.84 27.99 -8.44
CA GLU A 27 7.81 28.16 -7.35
C GLU A 27 7.15 27.89 -5.98
N PHE A 28 5.97 28.46 -5.75
CA PHE A 28 5.20 28.22 -4.54
C PHE A 28 4.78 26.75 -4.40
N LEU A 29 4.39 26.09 -5.50
CA LEU A 29 4.12 24.65 -5.52
C LEU A 29 5.34 23.82 -5.12
N GLN A 30 6.52 24.14 -5.66
CA GLN A 30 7.77 23.45 -5.28
C GLN A 30 8.10 23.61 -3.79
N GLN A 31 7.74 24.77 -3.21
CA GLN A 31 7.90 25.08 -1.80
C GLN A 31 6.73 24.59 -0.93
N LYS A 32 5.74 23.89 -1.51
CA LYS A 32 4.50 23.44 -0.86
C LYS A 32 3.67 24.57 -0.24
N GLN A 33 3.84 25.79 -0.73
CA GLN A 33 3.05 26.97 -0.37
C GLN A 33 1.77 27.01 -1.20
N TYR A 34 0.86 26.07 -0.90
CA TYR A 34 -0.31 25.80 -1.73
C TYR A 34 -1.29 26.97 -1.80
N LYS A 35 -1.40 27.78 -0.74
CA LYS A 35 -2.31 28.93 -0.69
C LYS A 35 -1.85 30.02 -1.65
N GLU A 36 -0.57 30.37 -1.58
CA GLU A 36 0.07 31.38 -2.42
C GLU A 36 0.09 30.95 -3.88
N ALA A 37 0.33 29.66 -4.14
CA ALA A 37 0.23 29.09 -5.48
C ALA A 37 -1.20 29.21 -6.04
N LEU A 38 -2.22 28.91 -5.22
CA LEU A 38 -3.62 28.97 -5.62
C LEU A 38 -4.05 30.41 -5.92
N ASP A 39 -3.62 31.37 -5.11
CA ASP A 39 -3.90 32.79 -5.33
C ASP A 39 -3.27 33.30 -6.64
N CYS A 40 -2.06 32.84 -6.98
CA CYS A 40 -1.46 33.12 -8.28
C CYS A 40 -2.30 32.54 -9.43
N CYS A 41 -2.76 31.29 -9.31
CA CYS A 41 -3.58 30.64 -10.34
C CYS A 41 -4.95 31.31 -10.52
N ARG A 42 -5.59 31.75 -9.42
CA ARG A 42 -6.86 32.49 -9.48
C ARG A 42 -6.71 33.79 -10.27
N ARG A 43 -5.65 34.56 -10.01
CA ARG A 43 -5.35 35.79 -10.74
C ARG A 43 -5.08 35.54 -12.23
N VAL A 44 -4.44 34.41 -12.57
CA VAL A 44 -4.30 33.98 -13.98
C VAL A 44 -5.67 33.79 -14.61
N LEU A 45 -6.60 33.08 -13.95
CA LEU A 45 -7.94 32.82 -14.49
C LEU A 45 -8.85 34.06 -14.51
N GLU A 46 -8.64 35.04 -13.63
CA GLU A 46 -9.29 36.35 -13.69
C GLU A 46 -8.86 37.16 -14.93
N GLN A 47 -7.60 37.04 -15.33
CA GLN A 47 -7.04 37.71 -16.51
C GLN A 47 -7.35 36.95 -17.80
N ASN A 48 -7.31 35.62 -17.73
CA ASN A 48 -7.49 34.71 -18.85
C ASN A 48 -8.21 33.44 -18.38
N SER A 49 -9.54 33.43 -18.49
CA SER A 49 -10.39 32.29 -18.12
C SER A 49 -10.14 31.04 -18.96
N GLU A 50 -9.40 31.16 -20.07
CA GLU A 50 -9.05 30.06 -20.97
C GLU A 50 -7.64 29.51 -20.72
N SER A 51 -6.93 29.97 -19.67
CA SER A 51 -5.57 29.52 -19.37
C SER A 51 -5.53 28.04 -18.96
N ALA A 52 -5.17 27.17 -19.92
CA ALA A 52 -5.06 25.74 -19.69
C ALA A 52 -4.05 25.40 -18.58
N GLU A 53 -2.96 26.16 -18.48
CA GLU A 53 -1.93 25.97 -17.47
C GLU A 53 -2.41 26.38 -16.07
N GLY A 54 -3.20 27.46 -15.96
CA GLY A 54 -3.85 27.85 -14.71
C GLY A 54 -4.75 26.73 -14.15
N TYR A 55 -5.58 26.12 -15.00
CA TYR A 55 -6.40 24.95 -14.62
C TYR A 55 -5.55 23.76 -14.18
N PHE A 56 -4.46 23.47 -14.90
CA PHE A 56 -3.57 22.36 -14.56
C PHE A 56 -2.90 22.53 -13.20
N LEU A 57 -2.35 23.72 -12.92
CA LEU A 57 -1.70 24.01 -11.64
C LEU A 57 -2.71 23.99 -10.47
N MET A 58 -3.92 24.53 -10.66
CA MET A 58 -5.00 24.39 -9.67
C MET A 58 -5.36 22.91 -9.42
N GLY A 59 -5.40 22.10 -10.48
CA GLY A 59 -5.64 20.67 -10.36
C GLY A 59 -4.56 19.96 -9.55
N ILE A 60 -3.28 20.31 -9.74
CA ILE A 60 -2.17 19.80 -8.91
C ILE A 60 -2.38 20.19 -7.45
N ILE A 61 -2.70 21.46 -7.17
CA ILE A 61 -2.95 21.94 -5.79
C ILE A 61 -4.09 21.16 -5.14
N ALA A 62 -5.20 20.97 -5.85
CA ALA A 62 -6.33 20.17 -5.36
C ALA A 62 -5.91 18.71 -5.08
N CYS A 63 -5.11 18.11 -5.95
CA CYS A 63 -4.58 16.75 -5.78
C CYS A 63 -3.67 16.63 -4.54
N GLU A 64 -2.77 17.60 -4.32
CA GLU A 64 -1.89 17.63 -3.13
C GLU A 64 -2.67 17.83 -1.83
N ASN A 65 -3.82 18.51 -1.88
CA ASN A 65 -4.75 18.65 -0.76
C ASN A 65 -5.74 17.49 -0.63
N HIS A 66 -5.55 16.40 -1.39
CA HIS A 66 -6.43 15.23 -1.42
C HIS A 66 -7.88 15.49 -1.88
N ASP A 67 -8.15 16.65 -2.48
CA ASP A 67 -9.42 16.97 -3.14
C ASP A 67 -9.42 16.42 -4.57
N TYR A 68 -9.35 15.09 -4.65
CA TYR A 68 -9.17 14.37 -5.91
C TYR A 68 -10.34 14.58 -6.89
N ARG A 69 -11.57 14.75 -6.40
CA ARG A 69 -12.75 14.95 -7.27
C ARG A 69 -12.68 16.29 -7.99
N ASN A 70 -12.36 17.36 -7.26
CA ASN A 70 -12.16 18.68 -7.85
C ASN A 70 -10.95 18.68 -8.79
N ALA A 71 -9.84 18.03 -8.39
CA ALA A 71 -8.66 17.89 -9.22
C ALA A 71 -8.99 17.27 -10.60
N LEU A 72 -9.86 16.25 -10.66
CA LEU A 72 -10.28 15.65 -11.93
C LEU A 72 -11.00 16.65 -12.84
N GLY A 73 -11.97 17.41 -12.29
CA GLY A 73 -12.67 18.45 -13.06
C GLY A 73 -11.72 19.53 -13.58
N LEU A 74 -10.69 19.89 -12.80
CA LEU A 74 -9.66 20.85 -13.19
C LEU A 74 -8.75 20.31 -14.30
N PHE A 75 -8.33 19.03 -14.23
CA PHE A 75 -7.53 18.40 -15.28
C PHE A 75 -8.32 18.24 -16.58
N GLU A 76 -9.60 17.86 -16.52
CA GLU A 76 -10.50 17.84 -17.68
C GLU A 76 -10.68 19.24 -18.27
N GLY A 77 -10.79 20.26 -17.41
CA GLY A 77 -10.75 21.67 -17.80
C GLY A 77 -9.48 22.01 -18.59
N ALA A 78 -8.31 21.71 -18.03
CA ALA A 78 -7.01 21.95 -18.67
C ALA A 78 -6.93 21.29 -20.06
N VAL A 79 -7.36 20.02 -20.18
CA VAL A 79 -7.38 19.31 -21.47
C VAL A 79 -8.32 19.99 -22.47
N ARG A 80 -9.54 20.39 -22.06
CA ARG A 80 -10.48 21.10 -22.94
C ARG A 80 -9.95 22.45 -23.42
N LYS A 81 -9.17 23.14 -22.58
CA LYS A 81 -8.50 24.41 -22.91
C LYS A 81 -7.21 24.24 -23.71
N GLY A 82 -6.85 23.02 -24.08
CA GLY A 82 -5.71 22.74 -24.97
C GLY A 82 -4.36 22.62 -24.25
N TYR A 83 -4.34 22.20 -22.98
CA TYR A 83 -3.07 21.96 -22.26
C TYR A 83 -2.17 20.99 -23.06
N PRO A 84 -0.89 21.34 -23.30
CA PRO A 84 0.00 20.51 -24.10
C PRO A 84 0.51 19.29 -23.34
N GLY A 85 0.60 18.14 -24.01
CA GLY A 85 1.30 16.96 -23.50
C GLY A 85 0.51 16.08 -22.53
N ALA A 86 1.24 15.29 -21.75
CA ALA A 86 0.69 14.18 -20.96
C ALA A 86 0.25 14.57 -19.53
N GLY A 87 0.73 15.70 -19.00
CA GLY A 87 0.62 16.08 -17.58
C GLY A 87 -0.78 15.91 -16.96
N PRO A 88 -1.84 16.50 -17.54
CA PRO A 88 -3.20 16.41 -16.99
C PRO A 88 -3.70 14.97 -16.90
N PHE A 89 -3.38 14.13 -17.89
CA PHE A 89 -3.80 12.73 -17.91
C PHE A 89 -3.11 11.92 -16.81
N VAL A 90 -1.81 12.14 -16.57
CA VAL A 90 -1.07 11.42 -15.52
C VAL A 90 -1.53 11.87 -14.13
N GLN A 91 -1.76 13.17 -13.93
CA GLN A 91 -2.27 13.67 -12.65
C GLN A 91 -3.72 13.24 -12.41
N ALA A 92 -4.56 13.19 -13.45
CA ALA A 92 -5.89 12.60 -13.35
C ALA A 92 -5.82 11.12 -12.96
N ALA A 93 -4.91 10.33 -13.55
CA ALA A 93 -4.69 8.95 -13.15
C ALA A 93 -4.29 8.82 -11.67
N ARG A 94 -3.38 9.68 -11.18
CA ARG A 94 -3.00 9.73 -9.76
C ARG A 94 -4.20 10.06 -8.85
N SER A 95 -5.04 11.03 -9.22
CA SER A 95 -6.26 11.35 -8.48
C SER A 95 -7.26 10.18 -8.47
N LEU A 96 -7.39 9.46 -9.59
CA LEU A 96 -8.24 8.28 -9.69
C LEU A 96 -7.74 7.11 -8.84
N VAL A 97 -6.41 6.93 -8.71
CA VAL A 97 -5.83 6.01 -7.72
C VAL A 97 -6.23 6.42 -6.30
N GLY A 98 -6.13 7.72 -5.97
CA GLY A 98 -6.56 8.25 -4.66
C GLY A 98 -8.06 8.05 -4.37
N LEU A 99 -8.90 7.99 -5.41
CA LEU A 99 -10.34 7.70 -5.31
C LEU A 99 -10.68 6.21 -5.39
N ASN A 100 -9.67 5.33 -5.44
CA ASN A 100 -9.82 3.88 -5.64
C ASN A 100 -10.62 3.55 -6.93
N GLN A 101 -10.28 4.20 -8.04
CA GLN A 101 -10.86 4.01 -9.38
C GLN A 101 -9.78 3.57 -10.41
N PRO A 102 -9.15 2.40 -10.21
CA PRO A 102 -7.96 1.99 -10.96
C PRO A 102 -8.22 1.77 -12.46
N ALA A 103 -9.39 1.25 -12.84
CA ALA A 103 -9.74 1.06 -14.25
C ALA A 103 -9.80 2.38 -15.03
N GLN A 104 -10.25 3.46 -14.39
CA GLN A 104 -10.24 4.79 -15.01
C GLN A 104 -8.82 5.37 -15.01
N ALA A 105 -8.05 5.15 -13.95
CA ALA A 105 -6.64 5.56 -13.89
C ALA A 105 -5.82 4.97 -15.04
N LEU A 106 -6.00 3.66 -15.34
CA LEU A 106 -5.34 3.00 -16.47
C LEU A 106 -5.72 3.65 -17.81
N LYS A 107 -7.00 3.99 -18.03
CA LYS A 107 -7.42 4.72 -19.24
C LYS A 107 -6.75 6.09 -19.37
N CYS A 108 -6.62 6.83 -18.27
CA CYS A 108 -5.90 8.10 -18.26
C CYS A 108 -4.40 7.89 -18.57
N LEU A 109 -3.77 6.85 -18.02
CA LEU A 109 -2.39 6.52 -18.36
C LEU A 109 -2.22 6.16 -19.84
N GLU A 110 -3.15 5.42 -20.45
CA GLU A 110 -3.11 5.16 -21.89
C GLU A 110 -3.18 6.45 -22.73
N GLN A 111 -3.98 7.43 -22.31
CA GLN A 111 -3.99 8.75 -22.96
C GLN A 111 -2.67 9.50 -22.75
N ALA A 112 -2.08 9.43 -21.55
CA ALA A 112 -0.78 10.01 -21.27
C ALA A 112 0.33 9.40 -22.13
N LYS A 113 0.37 8.06 -22.26
CA LYS A 113 1.34 7.34 -23.09
C LYS A 113 1.28 7.78 -24.56
N LYS A 114 0.07 7.97 -25.12
CA LYS A 114 -0.13 8.45 -26.50
C LYS A 114 0.44 9.85 -26.76
N ARG A 115 0.65 10.66 -25.73
CA ARG A 115 1.29 11.99 -25.85
C ARG A 115 2.82 11.93 -25.91
N ASN A 116 3.41 10.74 -25.81
CA ASN A 116 4.86 10.49 -25.92
C ASN A 116 5.71 11.43 -25.04
N PRO A 117 5.48 11.46 -23.71
CA PRO A 117 6.25 12.31 -22.81
C PRO A 117 7.75 11.97 -22.85
N ARG A 118 8.58 12.99 -22.74
CA ARG A 118 10.05 12.87 -22.76
C ARG A 118 10.73 13.49 -21.53
N ASP A 119 10.00 14.28 -20.74
CA ASP A 119 10.53 14.85 -19.51
C ASP A 119 10.55 13.81 -18.38
N GLY A 120 11.61 13.83 -17.58
CA GLY A 120 11.82 12.84 -16.53
C GLY A 120 10.72 12.84 -15.45
N TYR A 121 10.17 14.01 -15.11
CA TYR A 121 9.11 14.13 -14.10
C TYR A 121 7.85 13.38 -14.51
N THR A 122 7.33 13.63 -15.73
CA THR A 122 6.11 12.97 -16.21
C THR A 122 6.33 11.47 -16.41
N LEU A 123 7.50 11.07 -16.92
CA LEU A 123 7.87 9.66 -17.05
C LEU A 123 7.92 8.96 -15.68
N ALA A 124 8.53 9.59 -14.68
CA ALA A 124 8.58 9.07 -13.32
C ALA A 124 7.17 8.95 -12.72
N LEU A 125 6.31 9.95 -12.92
CA LEU A 125 4.94 9.94 -12.41
C LEU A 125 4.07 8.86 -13.06
N ILE A 126 4.23 8.59 -14.36
CA ILE A 126 3.60 7.44 -15.03
C ILE A 126 4.05 6.15 -14.36
N GLY A 127 5.37 5.95 -14.20
CA GLY A 127 5.92 4.77 -13.55
C GLY A 127 5.39 4.57 -12.13
N SER A 128 5.39 5.63 -11.31
CA SER A 128 4.89 5.57 -9.93
C SER A 128 3.39 5.27 -9.87
N THR A 129 2.60 5.81 -10.81
CA THR A 129 1.15 5.53 -10.88
C THR A 129 0.89 4.09 -11.32
N LEU A 130 1.64 3.58 -12.30
CA LEU A 130 1.61 2.17 -12.72
C LEU A 130 2.00 1.24 -11.56
N SER A 131 3.04 1.59 -10.79
CA SER A 131 3.46 0.79 -9.65
C SER A 131 2.42 0.75 -8.53
N LYS A 132 1.62 1.82 -8.34
CA LYS A 132 0.48 1.83 -7.39
C LYS A 132 -0.72 1.03 -7.90
N LEU A 133 -0.74 0.71 -9.19
CA LEU A 133 -1.73 -0.14 -9.85
C LEU A 133 -1.17 -1.55 -10.08
N ASP A 134 -0.04 -1.89 -9.44
CA ASP A 134 0.66 -3.18 -9.50
C ASP A 134 1.15 -3.59 -10.89
N ARG A 135 1.25 -2.63 -11.83
CA ARG A 135 1.81 -2.80 -13.18
C ARG A 135 3.32 -2.59 -13.16
N HIS A 136 4.03 -3.41 -12.38
CA HIS A 136 5.44 -3.18 -12.06
C HIS A 136 6.38 -3.32 -13.27
N GLU A 137 6.11 -4.24 -14.20
CA GLU A 137 6.90 -4.40 -15.43
C GLU A 137 6.85 -3.13 -16.28
N GLU A 138 5.67 -2.57 -16.48
CA GLU A 138 5.52 -1.30 -17.19
C GLU A 138 6.10 -0.13 -16.40
N ALA A 139 5.94 -0.13 -15.07
CA ALA A 139 6.52 0.90 -14.22
C ALA A 139 8.06 0.96 -14.37
N VAL A 140 8.73 -0.20 -14.42
CA VAL A 140 10.19 -0.26 -14.65
C VAL A 140 10.56 0.37 -16.00
N ALA A 141 9.82 0.11 -17.06
CA ALA A 141 10.09 0.70 -18.38
C ALA A 141 10.02 2.24 -18.34
N PHE A 142 9.03 2.80 -17.64
CA PHE A 142 8.89 4.26 -17.48
C PHE A 142 9.93 4.85 -16.52
N HIS A 143 10.25 4.17 -15.41
CA HIS A 143 11.29 4.60 -14.50
C HIS A 143 12.68 4.60 -15.13
N ARG A 144 13.01 3.60 -15.98
CA ARG A 144 14.26 3.61 -16.75
C ARG A 144 14.34 4.84 -17.67
N LYS A 145 13.28 5.15 -18.41
CA LYS A 145 13.20 6.37 -19.23
C LYS A 145 13.34 7.63 -18.38
N ALA A 146 12.72 7.68 -17.20
CA ALA A 146 12.84 8.81 -16.28
C ALA A 146 14.29 9.03 -15.81
N THR A 147 15.00 7.95 -15.43
CA THR A 147 16.43 8.03 -15.04
C THR A 147 17.35 8.45 -16.18
N GLN A 148 16.98 8.16 -17.44
CA GLN A 148 17.73 8.63 -18.61
C GLN A 148 17.46 10.11 -18.91
N ALA A 149 16.20 10.54 -18.78
CA ALA A 149 15.79 11.93 -19.01
C ALA A 149 16.29 12.88 -17.90
N SER A 150 16.39 12.38 -16.66
CA SER A 150 16.87 13.13 -15.50
C SER A 150 17.93 12.32 -14.71
N PRO A 151 19.18 12.19 -15.21
CA PRO A 151 20.22 11.39 -14.56
C PRO A 151 20.66 11.89 -13.17
N GLY A 152 20.29 13.11 -12.80
CA GLY A 152 20.58 13.71 -11.50
C GLY A 152 19.46 13.54 -10.45
N ASP A 153 18.34 12.91 -10.80
CA ASP A 153 17.19 12.77 -9.89
C ASP A 153 17.25 11.48 -9.07
N ALA A 154 17.66 11.60 -7.81
CA ALA A 154 17.73 10.48 -6.87
C ALA A 154 16.37 9.76 -6.68
N LEU A 155 15.25 10.48 -6.74
CA LEU A 155 13.92 9.90 -6.56
C LEU A 155 13.55 8.96 -7.72
N SER A 156 13.90 9.31 -8.95
CA SER A 156 13.70 8.44 -10.11
C SER A 156 14.45 7.11 -9.99
N PHE A 157 15.68 7.13 -9.48
CA PHE A 157 16.45 5.90 -9.22
C PHE A 157 15.86 5.09 -8.06
N PHE A 158 15.41 5.73 -6.99
CA PHE A 158 14.72 5.03 -5.90
C PHE A 158 13.45 4.33 -6.39
N ASN A 159 12.62 5.02 -7.19
CA ASN A 159 11.40 4.44 -7.74
C ASN A 159 11.71 3.26 -8.67
N LEU A 160 12.74 3.37 -9.51
CA LEU A 160 13.23 2.26 -10.33
C LEU A 160 13.62 1.05 -9.46
N GLY A 161 14.42 1.28 -8.40
CA GLY A 161 14.84 0.22 -7.49
C GLY A 161 13.66 -0.46 -6.79
N SER A 162 12.66 0.32 -6.36
CA SER A 162 11.43 -0.20 -5.74
C SER A 162 10.63 -1.10 -6.67
N SER A 163 10.40 -0.68 -7.91
CA SER A 163 9.70 -1.52 -8.89
C SER A 163 10.49 -2.78 -9.24
N LEU A 164 11.82 -2.69 -9.40
CA LEU A 164 12.69 -3.86 -9.65
C LEU A 164 12.66 -4.85 -8.47
N GLN A 165 12.63 -4.34 -7.24
CA GLN A 165 12.51 -5.17 -6.04
C GLN A 165 11.19 -5.96 -6.04
N PHE A 166 10.07 -5.37 -6.47
CA PHE A 166 8.78 -6.09 -6.57
C PHE A 166 8.80 -7.17 -7.66
N LEU A 167 9.56 -6.97 -8.73
CA LEU A 167 9.82 -7.99 -9.76
C LEU A 167 10.80 -9.08 -9.30
N GLY A 168 11.46 -8.91 -8.14
CA GLY A 168 12.49 -9.84 -7.65
C GLY A 168 13.87 -9.64 -8.29
N ASP A 169 14.06 -8.60 -9.10
CA ASP A 169 15.35 -8.22 -9.67
C ASP A 169 16.17 -7.44 -8.63
N PHE A 170 16.59 -8.16 -7.58
CA PHE A 170 17.31 -7.59 -6.45
C PHE A 170 18.68 -7.03 -6.84
N GLU A 171 19.32 -7.57 -7.88
CA GLU A 171 20.60 -7.09 -8.37
C GLU A 171 20.49 -5.67 -8.92
N ASN A 172 19.59 -5.45 -9.89
CA ASN A 172 19.40 -4.12 -10.45
C ASN A 172 18.73 -3.16 -9.46
N ALA A 173 17.89 -3.67 -8.54
CA ALA A 173 17.32 -2.85 -7.47
C ALA A 173 18.41 -2.26 -6.56
N ARG A 174 19.40 -3.06 -6.16
CA ARG A 174 20.54 -2.60 -5.35
C ARG A 174 21.35 -1.52 -6.06
N GLU A 175 21.61 -1.67 -7.36
CA GLU A 175 22.36 -0.66 -8.12
C GLU A 175 21.58 0.65 -8.26
N ALA A 176 20.28 0.58 -8.49
CA ALA A 176 19.41 1.75 -8.52
C ALA A 176 19.40 2.48 -7.17
N TYR A 177 19.28 1.76 -6.04
CA TYR A 177 19.37 2.37 -4.71
C TYR A 177 20.73 2.97 -4.41
N ARG A 178 21.83 2.30 -4.77
CA ARG A 178 23.18 2.87 -4.63
C ARG A 178 23.33 4.14 -5.45
N THR A 179 22.78 4.20 -6.65
CA THR A 179 22.81 5.40 -7.48
C THR A 179 21.99 6.54 -6.86
N ALA A 180 20.81 6.24 -6.33
CA ALA A 180 20.01 7.22 -5.57
C ALA A 180 20.81 7.80 -4.38
N LEU A 181 21.54 6.95 -3.65
CA LEU A 181 22.38 7.36 -2.52
C LEU A 181 23.65 8.12 -2.92
N LYS A 182 24.23 7.85 -4.11
CA LYS A 182 25.32 8.66 -4.67
C LYS A 182 24.85 10.08 -4.98
N LEU A 183 23.61 10.23 -5.50
CA LEU A 183 23.01 11.52 -5.85
C LEU A 183 22.51 12.28 -4.62
N ASN A 184 21.92 11.58 -3.66
CA ASN A 184 21.45 12.14 -2.39
C ASN A 184 21.84 11.20 -1.23
N PRO A 185 23.00 11.43 -0.58
CA PRO A 185 23.44 10.60 0.54
C PRO A 185 22.47 10.58 1.73
N GLY A 186 21.65 11.62 1.90
CA GLY A 186 20.65 11.73 2.96
C GLY A 186 19.32 11.04 2.67
N PHE A 187 19.20 10.30 1.55
CA PHE A 187 17.94 9.67 1.16
C PHE A 187 17.68 8.40 1.98
N THR A 188 17.16 8.58 3.20
CA THR A 188 16.92 7.52 4.19
C THR A 188 16.07 6.35 3.66
N ALA A 189 15.06 6.61 2.84
CA ALA A 189 14.25 5.55 2.23
C ALA A 189 15.09 4.63 1.33
N ALA A 190 15.99 5.17 0.50
CA ALA A 190 16.89 4.37 -0.33
C ALA A 190 17.88 3.56 0.54
N GLN A 191 18.38 4.13 1.64
CA GLN A 191 19.25 3.43 2.60
C GLN A 191 18.54 2.22 3.23
N MET A 192 17.31 2.43 3.72
CA MET A 192 16.52 1.36 4.33
C MET A 192 16.21 0.25 3.34
N HIS A 193 15.75 0.58 2.13
CA HIS A 193 15.45 -0.42 1.11
C HIS A 193 16.70 -1.21 0.70
N LEU A 194 17.84 -0.54 0.50
CA LEU A 194 19.12 -1.21 0.21
C LEU A 194 19.52 -2.16 1.35
N THR A 195 19.41 -1.71 2.60
CA THR A 195 19.70 -2.52 3.80
C THR A 195 18.79 -3.74 3.87
N GLN A 196 17.50 -3.58 3.56
CA GLN A 196 16.51 -4.65 3.62
C GLN A 196 16.78 -5.78 2.62
N ILE A 197 17.30 -5.46 1.44
CA ILE A 197 17.59 -6.42 0.37
C ILE A 197 19.06 -6.86 0.31
N THR A 198 19.89 -6.38 1.23
CA THR A 198 21.31 -6.76 1.33
C THR A 198 21.55 -7.51 2.63
N LYS A 199 22.04 -8.75 2.54
CA LYS A 199 22.47 -9.51 3.72
C LYS A 199 23.64 -8.81 4.39
N GLN A 200 23.50 -8.51 5.68
CA GLN A 200 24.53 -7.86 6.48
C GLN A 200 25.37 -8.94 7.20
N THR A 201 26.69 -8.79 7.23
CA THR A 201 27.60 -9.72 7.92
C THR A 201 28.56 -8.94 8.82
N PRO A 202 29.21 -9.60 9.80
CA PRO A 202 30.21 -8.93 10.64
C PRO A 202 31.32 -8.24 9.84
N GLU A 203 31.72 -8.82 8.71
CA GLU A 203 32.78 -8.31 7.83
C GLU A 203 32.28 -7.21 6.89
N ARG A 204 31.01 -7.26 6.49
CA ARG A 204 30.41 -6.33 5.53
C ARG A 204 28.99 -5.97 5.93
N ASN A 205 28.86 -4.80 6.54
CA ASN A 205 27.57 -4.23 6.90
C ASN A 205 27.59 -2.69 6.82
N ASP A 206 26.38 -2.12 6.81
CA ASP A 206 26.15 -0.68 6.71
C ASP A 206 26.03 0.02 8.08
N LEU A 207 26.33 -0.67 9.21
CA LEU A 207 26.05 -0.18 10.55
C LEU A 207 26.68 1.18 10.85
N ALA A 208 27.97 1.34 10.55
CA ALA A 208 28.70 2.58 10.80
C ALA A 208 28.14 3.76 9.97
N VAL A 209 27.75 3.49 8.72
CA VAL A 209 27.14 4.48 7.82
C VAL A 209 25.78 4.91 8.36
N LEU A 210 24.94 3.95 8.75
CA LEU A 210 23.61 4.21 9.29
C LEU A 210 23.65 4.93 10.65
N GLN A 211 24.60 4.56 11.53
CA GLN A 211 24.79 5.23 12.81
C GLN A 211 25.27 6.68 12.63
N LYS A 212 26.15 6.93 11.67
CA LYS A 212 26.54 8.30 11.29
C LYS A 212 25.33 9.10 10.79
N ALA A 213 24.55 8.54 9.86
CA ALA A 213 23.33 9.17 9.35
C ALA A 213 22.32 9.46 10.48
N TRP A 214 22.19 8.56 11.45
CA TRP A 214 21.38 8.78 12.64
C TRP A 214 21.87 9.97 13.49
N ALA A 215 23.18 10.09 13.70
CA ALA A 215 23.78 11.19 14.46
C ALA A 215 23.62 12.55 13.77
N GLU A 216 23.69 12.57 12.44
CA GLU A 216 23.61 13.79 11.61
C GLU A 216 22.18 14.16 11.19
N ARG A 217 21.18 13.35 11.56
CA ARG A 217 19.78 13.54 11.11
C ARG A 217 19.21 14.87 11.61
N ASN A 218 18.28 15.43 10.82
CA ASN A 218 17.44 16.53 11.28
C ASN A 218 16.49 16.04 12.39
N PRO A 219 16.55 16.56 13.63
CA PRO A 219 15.68 16.10 14.71
C PRO A 219 14.18 16.36 14.46
N ARG A 220 13.84 17.28 13.55
CA ARG A 220 12.46 17.55 13.14
C ARG A 220 11.92 16.54 12.12
N ASP A 221 12.79 15.76 11.48
CA ASP A 221 12.41 14.70 10.56
C ASP A 221 12.23 13.37 11.33
N ALA A 222 11.11 13.27 12.05
CA ALA A 222 10.79 12.10 12.85
C ALA A 222 10.62 10.82 11.99
N GLU A 223 10.03 10.96 10.79
CA GLU A 223 9.85 9.85 9.84
C GLU A 223 11.21 9.35 9.32
N GLY A 224 12.11 10.25 8.90
CA GLY A 224 13.46 9.88 8.49
C GLY A 224 14.24 9.20 9.63
N GLY A 225 14.06 9.65 10.87
CA GLY A 225 14.59 8.98 12.05
C GLY A 225 14.04 7.57 12.25
N LEU A 226 12.73 7.38 12.13
CA LEU A 226 12.09 6.07 12.19
C LEU A 226 12.66 5.11 11.13
N VAL A 227 12.79 5.57 9.89
CA VAL A 227 13.37 4.79 8.77
C VAL A 227 14.80 4.34 9.08
N LEU A 228 15.65 5.26 9.56
CA LEU A 228 17.03 4.95 9.93
C LEU A 228 17.12 3.92 11.06
N ALA A 229 16.29 4.09 12.10
CA ALA A 229 16.27 3.18 13.23
C ALA A 229 15.85 1.75 12.83
N HIS A 230 14.87 1.60 11.94
CA HIS A 230 14.50 0.31 11.38
C HIS A 230 15.62 -0.30 10.52
N ALA A 231 16.35 0.50 9.74
CA ALA A 231 17.50 0.02 8.98
C ALA A 231 18.62 -0.49 9.91
N ILE A 232 18.94 0.25 10.98
CA ILE A 232 19.94 -0.17 11.98
C ILE A 232 19.48 -1.45 12.69
N ALA A 233 18.22 -1.54 13.10
CA ALA A 233 17.65 -2.74 13.70
C ALA A 233 17.78 -3.95 12.75
N LYS A 234 17.55 -3.77 11.45
CA LYS A 234 17.74 -4.84 10.45
C LYS A 234 19.19 -5.31 10.34
N VAL A 235 20.18 -4.42 10.52
CA VAL A 235 21.60 -4.82 10.57
C VAL A 235 21.87 -5.65 11.81
N HIS A 236 21.46 -5.19 13.00
CA HIS A 236 21.64 -5.97 14.24
C HIS A 236 20.92 -7.32 14.19
N GLU A 237 19.77 -7.40 13.52
CA GLU A 237 19.05 -8.66 13.32
C GLU A 237 19.89 -9.67 12.53
N ASP A 238 20.51 -9.25 11.43
CA ASP A 238 21.37 -10.11 10.62
C ASP A 238 22.66 -10.51 11.35
N LEU A 239 23.15 -9.65 12.25
CA LEU A 239 24.31 -9.90 13.10
C LEU A 239 23.98 -10.77 14.34
N GLY A 240 22.71 -11.12 14.57
CA GLY A 240 22.30 -11.97 15.68
C GLY A 240 22.24 -11.26 17.05
N ASP A 241 21.97 -9.96 17.07
CA ASP A 241 21.90 -9.13 18.28
C ASP A 241 20.45 -8.69 18.58
N PRO A 242 19.64 -9.54 19.26
CA PRO A 242 18.22 -9.28 19.49
C PRO A 242 17.96 -8.11 20.46
N GLU A 243 18.89 -7.81 21.36
CA GLU A 243 18.75 -6.70 22.32
C GLU A 243 18.82 -5.36 21.57
N SER A 244 19.86 -5.18 20.74
CA SER A 244 20.01 -3.95 19.95
C SER A 244 18.88 -3.78 18.93
N VAL A 245 18.36 -4.87 18.35
CA VAL A 245 17.17 -4.81 17.48
C VAL A 245 16.02 -4.10 18.19
N MET A 246 15.66 -4.55 19.38
CA MET A 246 14.51 -3.99 20.10
C MET A 246 14.79 -2.57 20.60
N LEU A 247 16.01 -2.29 21.04
CA LEU A 247 16.44 -0.96 21.43
C LEU A 247 16.28 0.05 20.28
N TRP A 248 16.75 -0.30 19.08
CA TRP A 248 16.65 0.59 17.93
C TRP A 248 15.22 0.75 17.43
N LEU A 249 14.42 -0.32 17.42
CA LEU A 249 13.00 -0.22 17.06
C LEU A 249 12.24 0.72 18.00
N ASP A 250 12.43 0.59 19.32
CA ASP A 250 11.76 1.48 20.27
C ASP A 250 12.25 2.93 20.13
N ARG A 251 13.57 3.15 19.95
CA ARG A 251 14.13 4.49 19.68
C ARG A 251 13.49 5.16 18.47
N GLY A 252 13.34 4.43 17.35
CA GLY A 252 12.70 4.95 16.15
C GLY A 252 11.23 5.25 16.34
N LYS A 253 10.48 4.30 16.91
CA LYS A 253 9.04 4.42 17.14
C LYS A 253 8.71 5.53 18.13
N ALA A 254 9.54 5.76 19.15
CA ALA A 254 9.38 6.84 20.12
C ALA A 254 9.43 8.24 19.47
N LEU A 255 10.11 8.43 18.34
CA LEU A 255 10.17 9.72 17.65
C LEU A 255 8.81 10.14 17.07
N VAL A 256 8.03 9.19 16.58
CA VAL A 256 6.74 9.44 15.92
C VAL A 256 5.54 9.19 16.84
N ARG A 257 5.68 8.36 17.88
CA ARG A 257 4.60 7.98 18.80
C ARG A 257 3.77 9.17 19.32
N PRO A 258 4.36 10.32 19.72
CA PRO A 258 3.59 11.48 20.19
C PRO A 258 2.70 12.15 19.13
N GLN A 259 2.96 11.90 17.85
CA GLN A 259 2.24 12.49 16.71
C GLN A 259 1.15 11.55 16.17
N LEU A 260 1.13 10.30 16.62
CA LEU A 260 0.15 9.31 16.17
C LEU A 260 -1.20 9.56 16.83
N PRO A 261 -2.30 9.41 16.09
CA PRO A 261 -3.63 9.44 16.70
C PRO A 261 -3.78 8.24 17.64
N ASP A 262 -4.36 8.47 18.81
CA ASP A 262 -4.92 7.37 19.59
C ASP A 262 -6.15 6.85 18.83
N ARG A 263 -6.11 5.57 18.47
CA ARG A 263 -7.20 4.90 17.76
C ARG A 263 -7.72 3.68 18.51
N GLN A 264 -7.37 3.53 19.78
CA GLN A 264 -7.66 2.30 20.52
C GLN A 264 -9.17 2.03 20.57
N MET A 265 -9.98 3.07 20.77
CA MET A 265 -11.43 2.95 20.83
C MET A 265 -12.02 2.63 19.45
N GLU A 266 -11.55 3.31 18.40
CA GLU A 266 -11.96 3.08 17.02
C GLU A 266 -11.64 1.65 16.57
N ASP A 267 -10.44 1.17 16.86
CA ASP A 267 -10.01 -0.20 16.54
C ASP A 267 -10.93 -1.23 17.23
N GLN A 268 -11.26 -1.02 18.51
CA GLN A 268 -12.21 -1.87 19.26
C GLN A 268 -13.62 -1.86 18.66
N PHE A 269 -14.12 -0.69 18.24
CA PHE A 269 -15.42 -0.60 17.58
C PHE A 269 -15.45 -1.33 16.24
N ILE A 270 -14.35 -1.28 15.48
CA ILE A 270 -14.19 -2.03 14.23
C ILE A 270 -14.27 -3.54 14.50
N TYR A 271 -13.52 -4.07 15.46
CA TYR A 271 -13.58 -5.49 15.82
C TYR A 271 -14.98 -5.91 16.28
N LYS A 272 -15.62 -5.10 17.14
CA LYS A 272 -16.98 -5.36 17.62
C LYS A 272 -18.00 -5.39 16.49
N ALA A 273 -17.95 -4.40 15.59
CA ALA A 273 -18.84 -4.34 14.42
C ALA A 273 -18.65 -5.55 13.51
N ALA A 274 -17.40 -5.93 13.24
CA ALA A 274 -17.06 -7.07 12.39
C ALA A 274 -17.54 -8.41 12.98
N GLY A 275 -17.42 -8.60 14.30
CA GLY A 275 -17.90 -9.79 15.01
C GLY A 275 -19.43 -9.86 15.14
N ALA A 276 -20.08 -8.70 15.28
CA ALA A 276 -21.55 -8.60 15.26
C ALA A 276 -22.12 -8.93 13.88
N LEU A 277 -21.47 -8.44 12.81
CA LEU A 277 -21.89 -8.66 11.43
C LEU A 277 -21.94 -10.14 11.06
N ALA A 278 -21.03 -10.96 11.60
CA ALA A 278 -21.04 -12.42 11.40
C ALA A 278 -22.30 -13.12 11.91
N GLY A 279 -23.02 -12.54 12.89
CA GLY A 279 -24.31 -13.04 13.35
C GLY A 279 -25.51 -12.38 12.67
N ALA A 280 -25.32 -11.23 12.03
CA ALA A 280 -26.39 -10.45 11.41
C ALA A 280 -26.64 -10.85 9.94
N LEU A 281 -25.59 -11.28 9.22
CA LEU A 281 -25.70 -11.68 7.83
C LEU A 281 -25.95 -13.19 7.68
N HIS A 282 -26.88 -13.54 6.81
CA HIS A 282 -27.04 -14.91 6.36
C HIS A 282 -25.96 -15.24 5.29
N VAL A 283 -25.17 -16.27 5.54
CA VAL A 283 -24.17 -16.78 4.60
C VAL A 283 -24.52 -18.22 4.23
N GLU A 284 -24.84 -18.44 2.96
CA GLU A 284 -25.16 -19.77 2.45
C GLU A 284 -23.90 -20.67 2.44
N GLY A 285 -24.01 -21.84 3.07
CA GLY A 285 -22.89 -22.76 3.24
C GLY A 285 -22.62 -23.66 2.02
N SER A 286 -23.64 -23.96 1.22
CA SER A 286 -23.53 -24.89 0.09
C SER A 286 -23.55 -24.14 -1.24
N THR A 287 -22.40 -23.63 -1.65
CA THR A 287 -22.24 -22.93 -2.92
C THR A 287 -21.02 -23.48 -3.68
N PRO A 288 -20.99 -23.34 -5.02
CA PRO A 288 -19.81 -23.65 -5.80
C PRO A 288 -18.55 -22.96 -5.26
N ALA A 289 -17.41 -23.61 -5.39
CA ALA A 289 -16.10 -23.08 -4.97
C ALA A 289 -15.31 -22.52 -6.15
N ASP A 290 -15.98 -21.84 -7.09
CA ASP A 290 -15.41 -21.32 -8.33
C ASP A 290 -15.21 -19.78 -8.33
N GLY A 291 -15.59 -19.12 -7.25
CA GLY A 291 -15.43 -17.67 -7.06
C GLY A 291 -14.05 -17.28 -6.52
N PRO A 292 -13.79 -15.96 -6.34
CA PRO A 292 -12.52 -15.47 -5.82
C PRO A 292 -12.18 -16.05 -4.44
N VAL A 293 -10.88 -16.20 -4.17
CA VAL A 293 -10.37 -16.63 -2.87
C VAL A 293 -9.77 -15.44 -2.15
N PHE A 294 -10.37 -15.03 -1.04
CA PHE A 294 -9.86 -13.95 -0.21
C PHE A 294 -8.88 -14.51 0.82
N ILE A 295 -7.76 -13.83 0.99
CA ILE A 295 -6.71 -14.21 1.93
C ILE A 295 -6.54 -13.06 2.92
N VAL A 296 -7.02 -13.29 4.14
CA VAL A 296 -7.10 -12.28 5.20
C VAL A 296 -6.24 -12.67 6.38
N GLY A 297 -5.96 -11.73 7.27
CA GLY A 297 -5.17 -11.98 8.46
C GLY A 297 -4.54 -10.71 9.01
N LEU A 298 -3.60 -10.85 9.93
CA LEU A 298 -2.73 -9.74 10.30
C LEU A 298 -1.58 -9.57 9.29
N PRO A 299 -1.00 -8.37 9.14
CA PRO A 299 0.27 -8.23 8.45
C PRO A 299 1.32 -9.21 9.01
N ARG A 300 2.16 -9.77 8.13
CA ARG A 300 3.25 -10.70 8.52
C ARG A 300 2.80 -12.02 9.15
N SER A 301 1.53 -12.42 9.01
CA SER A 301 1.02 -13.73 9.46
C SER A 301 1.18 -14.87 8.45
N GLY A 302 1.74 -14.59 7.25
CA GLY A 302 1.89 -15.58 6.18
C GLY A 302 0.87 -15.47 5.04
N THR A 303 0.07 -14.41 4.99
CA THR A 303 -0.92 -14.19 3.90
C THR A 303 -0.30 -14.23 2.50
N THR A 304 0.89 -13.66 2.33
CA THR A 304 1.60 -13.68 1.03
C THR A 304 2.09 -15.08 0.65
N LEU A 305 2.44 -15.92 1.64
CA LEU A 305 2.82 -17.32 1.36
C LEU A 305 1.64 -18.07 0.75
N VAL A 306 0.45 -17.97 1.37
CA VAL A 306 -0.76 -18.65 0.88
C VAL A 306 -1.20 -18.09 -0.48
N ASP A 307 -1.12 -16.78 -0.68
CA ASP A 307 -1.40 -16.17 -1.98
C ASP A 307 -0.51 -16.73 -3.08
N ARG A 308 0.77 -16.96 -2.77
CA ARG A 308 1.75 -17.52 -3.68
C ARG A 308 1.54 -19.00 -3.94
N VAL A 309 1.17 -19.77 -2.93
CA VAL A 309 0.76 -21.17 -3.09
C VAL A 309 -0.41 -21.26 -4.07
N LEU A 310 -1.45 -20.46 -3.86
CA LEU A 310 -2.66 -20.49 -4.69
C LEU A 310 -2.43 -19.95 -6.10
N SER A 311 -1.72 -18.83 -6.24
CA SER A 311 -1.40 -18.22 -7.55
C SER A 311 -0.33 -18.95 -8.35
N SER A 312 0.28 -20.00 -7.79
CA SER A 312 1.06 -20.97 -8.57
C SER A 312 0.20 -22.03 -9.26
N HIS A 313 -1.08 -22.13 -8.92
CA HIS A 313 -2.03 -23.02 -9.59
C HIS A 313 -2.46 -22.41 -10.93
N SER A 314 -2.49 -23.20 -12.01
CA SER A 314 -2.76 -22.76 -13.38
C SER A 314 -4.09 -22.00 -13.57
N GLN A 315 -5.08 -22.30 -12.73
CA GLN A 315 -6.42 -21.69 -12.74
C GLN A 315 -6.56 -20.37 -11.95
N ILE A 316 -5.54 -19.95 -11.19
CA ILE A 316 -5.60 -18.80 -10.30
C ILE A 316 -4.53 -17.77 -10.65
N VAL A 317 -4.91 -16.49 -10.65
CA VAL A 317 -3.96 -15.36 -10.65
C VAL A 317 -4.05 -14.59 -9.35
N SER A 318 -2.94 -14.02 -8.88
CA SER A 318 -2.98 -13.10 -7.75
C SER A 318 -3.46 -11.72 -8.20
N ALA A 319 -4.48 -11.19 -7.53
CA ALA A 319 -4.84 -9.78 -7.64
C ALA A 319 -4.02 -8.90 -6.67
N GLY A 320 -3.12 -9.46 -5.87
CA GLY A 320 -2.37 -8.70 -4.86
C GLY A 320 -3.26 -8.12 -3.77
N GLU A 321 -2.89 -6.96 -3.22
CA GLU A 321 -3.65 -6.29 -2.16
C GLU A 321 -4.74 -5.38 -2.76
N ARG A 322 -6.01 -5.82 -2.74
CA ARG A 322 -7.15 -5.03 -3.26
C ARG A 322 -7.91 -4.28 -2.17
N HIS A 323 -8.07 -2.97 -2.35
CA HIS A 323 -8.93 -2.11 -1.50
C HIS A 323 -10.37 -1.99 -2.05
N GLU A 324 -10.64 -2.62 -3.19
CA GLU A 324 -11.84 -2.48 -4.00
C GLU A 324 -13.10 -2.91 -3.26
N PHE A 325 -13.05 -3.99 -2.47
CA PHE A 325 -14.23 -4.47 -1.74
C PHE A 325 -14.69 -3.44 -0.71
N GLY A 326 -13.78 -2.98 0.16
CA GLY A 326 -14.08 -1.95 1.16
C GLY A 326 -14.58 -0.65 0.53
N ALA A 327 -14.00 -0.22 -0.59
CA ALA A 327 -14.46 0.97 -1.30
C ALA A 327 -15.85 0.80 -1.95
N CYS A 328 -16.17 -0.37 -2.51
CA CYS A 328 -17.49 -0.69 -3.02
C CYS A 328 -18.53 -0.68 -1.90
N LEU A 329 -18.21 -1.32 -0.77
CA LEU A 329 -19.08 -1.34 0.40
C LEU A 329 -19.32 0.06 0.96
N HIS A 330 -18.25 0.84 1.18
CA HIS A 330 -18.36 2.22 1.66
C HIS A 330 -19.28 3.05 0.77
N ARG A 331 -19.12 3.00 -0.56
CA ARG A 331 -20.02 3.71 -1.49
C ARG A 331 -21.47 3.27 -1.37
N ALA A 332 -21.72 1.97 -1.22
CA ALA A 332 -23.08 1.43 -1.11
C ALA A 332 -23.75 1.79 0.22
N THR A 333 -23.00 1.97 1.31
CA THR A 333 -23.53 2.40 2.61
C THR A 333 -23.89 3.90 2.68
N GLY A 334 -23.45 4.70 1.70
CA GLY A 334 -23.73 6.14 1.64
C GLY A 334 -23.06 6.98 2.73
N VAL A 335 -22.10 6.43 3.47
CA VAL A 335 -21.35 7.16 4.52
C VAL A 335 -20.52 8.27 3.84
N SER A 336 -20.75 9.52 4.23
CA SER A 336 -20.25 10.71 3.52
C SER A 336 -18.81 11.11 3.88
N ALA A 337 -18.20 10.45 4.87
CA ALA A 337 -16.83 10.69 5.31
C ALA A 337 -16.36 9.53 6.19
N GLY A 338 -15.11 9.09 6.05
CA GLY A 338 -14.57 7.98 6.82
C GLY A 338 -13.35 7.33 6.16
N HIS A 339 -12.69 6.44 6.90
CA HIS A 339 -11.73 5.52 6.29
C HIS A 339 -12.50 4.40 5.58
N THR A 340 -11.93 3.76 4.56
CA THR A 340 -12.61 2.67 3.84
C THR A 340 -12.98 1.46 4.72
N TYR A 341 -12.38 1.33 5.90
CA TYR A 341 -12.73 0.38 6.96
C TYR A 341 -12.97 1.19 8.25
N ASP A 342 -14.23 1.56 8.48
CA ASP A 342 -14.68 2.12 9.74
C ASP A 342 -15.85 1.28 10.30
N ALA A 343 -16.10 1.42 11.60
CA ALA A 343 -17.12 0.63 12.29
C ALA A 343 -18.54 0.91 11.76
N GLU A 344 -18.81 2.11 11.25
CA GLU A 344 -20.11 2.51 10.74
C GLU A 344 -20.42 1.83 9.41
N VAL A 345 -19.47 1.82 8.47
CA VAL A 345 -19.52 1.09 7.20
C VAL A 345 -19.72 -0.39 7.44
N ILE A 346 -18.97 -0.99 8.36
CA ILE A 346 -19.09 -2.42 8.71
C ILE A 346 -20.49 -2.71 9.28
N SER A 347 -20.97 -1.87 10.21
CA SER A 347 -22.28 -2.08 10.84
C SER A 347 -23.43 -1.92 9.85
N ARG A 348 -23.33 -0.98 8.89
CA ARG A 348 -24.35 -0.74 7.85
C ARG A 348 -24.37 -1.80 6.76
N ALA A 349 -23.33 -2.64 6.65
CA ALA A 349 -23.27 -3.69 5.64
C ALA A 349 -24.48 -4.64 5.69
N ALA A 350 -25.04 -4.90 6.88
CA ALA A 350 -26.23 -5.73 7.06
C ALA A 350 -27.49 -5.19 6.36
N ASN A 351 -27.56 -3.87 6.14
CA ASN A 351 -28.70 -3.18 5.53
C ASN A 351 -28.37 -2.64 4.14
N THR A 352 -27.33 -3.18 3.49
CA THR A 352 -26.83 -2.74 2.18
C THR A 352 -27.11 -3.82 1.14
N ASP A 353 -27.31 -3.44 -0.13
CA ASP A 353 -27.38 -4.39 -1.25
C ASP A 353 -25.99 -4.99 -1.52
N LEU A 354 -25.67 -6.07 -0.81
CA LEU A 354 -24.40 -6.78 -0.92
C LEU A 354 -24.22 -7.46 -2.28
N THR A 355 -25.30 -7.80 -2.98
CA THR A 355 -25.22 -8.35 -4.34
C THR A 355 -24.65 -7.31 -5.30
N ALA A 356 -25.16 -6.07 -5.24
CA ALA A 356 -24.62 -4.96 -6.02
C ALA A 356 -23.16 -4.65 -5.65
N VAL A 357 -22.81 -4.71 -4.35
CA VAL A 357 -21.42 -4.54 -3.89
C VAL A 357 -20.50 -5.60 -4.50
N GLY A 358 -20.89 -6.87 -4.47
CA GLY A 358 -20.13 -7.99 -5.04
C GLY A 358 -19.93 -7.84 -6.55
N GLN A 359 -20.97 -7.45 -7.29
CA GLN A 359 -20.88 -7.20 -8.73
C GLN A 359 -19.94 -6.04 -9.06
N ALA A 360 -20.03 -4.93 -8.31
CA ALA A 360 -19.16 -3.77 -8.48
C ALA A 360 -17.69 -4.12 -8.19
N TYR A 361 -17.45 -4.90 -7.14
CA TYR A 361 -16.13 -5.42 -6.80
C TYR A 361 -15.54 -6.27 -7.93
N LEU A 362 -16.27 -7.29 -8.39
CA LEU A 362 -15.80 -8.18 -9.48
C LEU A 362 -15.50 -7.39 -10.76
N LYS A 363 -16.36 -6.43 -11.11
CA LYS A 363 -16.15 -5.56 -12.27
C LYS A 363 -14.85 -4.74 -12.12
N SER A 364 -14.60 -4.20 -10.93
CA SER A 364 -13.41 -3.41 -10.64
C SER A 364 -12.15 -4.26 -10.75
N VAL A 365 -12.08 -5.40 -10.05
CA VAL A 365 -10.86 -6.25 -10.04
C VAL A 365 -10.56 -6.85 -11.41
N ARG A 366 -11.58 -7.33 -12.15
CA ARG A 366 -11.38 -7.85 -13.52
C ARG A 366 -10.85 -6.79 -14.48
N ALA A 367 -11.24 -5.53 -14.31
CA ALA A 367 -10.71 -4.43 -15.11
C ALA A 367 -9.25 -4.11 -14.79
N ILE A 368 -8.80 -4.33 -13.55
CA ILE A 368 -7.39 -4.17 -13.14
C ILE A 368 -6.54 -5.32 -13.73
N LEU A 369 -7.05 -6.55 -13.58
CA LEU A 369 -6.37 -7.76 -14.04
C LEU A 369 -6.37 -7.91 -15.57
N GLU A 370 -7.23 -7.16 -16.28
CA GLU A 370 -7.49 -7.34 -17.71
C GLU A 370 -7.82 -8.81 -18.07
N SER A 371 -8.45 -9.51 -17.11
CA SER A 371 -8.70 -10.96 -17.17
C SER A 371 -9.99 -11.35 -16.45
N HIS A 372 -10.60 -12.42 -16.94
CA HIS A 372 -11.75 -13.09 -16.30
C HIS A 372 -11.35 -14.34 -15.50
N GLN A 373 -10.06 -14.66 -15.44
CA GLN A 373 -9.55 -15.78 -14.68
C GLN A 373 -9.92 -15.64 -13.20
N ARG A 374 -10.10 -16.79 -12.55
CA ARG A 374 -10.30 -16.84 -11.11
C ARG A 374 -9.06 -16.28 -10.41
N PHE A 375 -9.25 -15.58 -9.29
CA PHE A 375 -8.17 -14.85 -8.66
C PHE A 375 -8.20 -14.94 -7.13
N THR A 376 -7.04 -14.69 -6.53
CA THR A 376 -6.92 -14.41 -5.10
C THR A 376 -6.94 -12.91 -4.84
N ASP A 377 -7.62 -12.48 -3.79
CA ASP A 377 -7.47 -11.13 -3.22
C ASP A 377 -6.81 -11.27 -1.85
N LYS A 378 -5.55 -10.87 -1.76
CA LYS A 378 -4.78 -10.91 -0.53
C LYS A 378 -4.70 -9.51 0.06
N MET A 379 -5.69 -9.17 0.87
CA MET A 379 -5.72 -7.93 1.64
C MET A 379 -5.95 -8.27 3.12
N PRO A 380 -4.93 -8.14 3.99
CA PRO A 380 -5.06 -8.50 5.42
C PRO A 380 -6.29 -7.87 6.09
N VAL A 381 -6.54 -6.58 5.83
CA VAL A 381 -7.65 -5.82 6.44
C VAL A 381 -9.04 -6.23 5.95
N ASN A 382 -9.16 -7.01 4.87
CA ASN A 382 -10.45 -7.61 4.49
C ASN A 382 -10.98 -8.58 5.57
N ALA A 383 -10.17 -8.91 6.60
CA ALA A 383 -10.61 -9.57 7.82
C ALA A 383 -11.85 -8.91 8.44
N PHE A 384 -12.00 -7.59 8.37
CA PHE A 384 -13.17 -6.91 8.94
C PHE A 384 -14.44 -7.04 8.10
N PHE A 385 -14.31 -7.46 6.85
CA PHE A 385 -15.41 -7.55 5.89
C PHE A 385 -15.81 -8.99 5.57
N VAL A 386 -15.21 -10.00 6.22
CA VAL A 386 -15.40 -11.42 5.88
C VAL A 386 -16.89 -11.81 5.78
N PRO A 387 -17.78 -11.48 6.74
CA PRO A 387 -19.19 -11.81 6.61
C PRO A 387 -19.85 -11.14 5.38
N ALA A 388 -19.54 -9.86 5.13
CA ALA A 388 -20.05 -9.14 3.97
C ALA A 388 -19.52 -9.70 2.64
N ILE A 389 -18.24 -10.10 2.59
CA ILE A 389 -17.62 -10.72 1.41
C ILE A 389 -18.34 -12.02 1.06
N LEU A 390 -18.54 -12.90 2.03
CA LEU A 390 -19.16 -14.21 1.81
C LEU A 390 -20.63 -14.09 1.37
N ALA A 391 -21.36 -13.11 1.92
CA ALA A 391 -22.73 -12.80 1.54
C ALA A 391 -22.83 -12.12 0.16
N ALA A 392 -21.93 -11.18 -0.16
CA ALA A 392 -21.88 -10.47 -1.43
C ALA A 392 -21.47 -11.37 -2.61
N LEU A 393 -20.65 -12.39 -2.34
CA LEU A 393 -20.05 -13.27 -3.34
C LEU A 393 -20.29 -14.74 -2.96
N PRO A 394 -21.43 -15.34 -3.33
CA PRO A 394 -21.81 -16.69 -2.92
C PRO A 394 -20.77 -17.77 -3.29
N SER A 395 -20.02 -17.65 -4.38
CA SER A 395 -19.00 -18.65 -4.73
C SER A 395 -17.62 -18.41 -4.10
N SER A 396 -17.44 -17.31 -3.34
CA SER A 396 -16.14 -16.97 -2.77
C SER A 396 -15.72 -17.90 -1.64
N ARG A 397 -14.42 -17.98 -1.38
CA ARG A 397 -13.83 -18.62 -0.20
C ARG A 397 -12.96 -17.62 0.54
N VAL A 398 -12.93 -17.69 1.86
CA VAL A 398 -12.06 -16.86 2.69
C VAL A 398 -11.12 -17.76 3.50
N ILE A 399 -9.82 -17.54 3.31
CA ILE A 399 -8.75 -18.16 4.08
C ILE A 399 -8.21 -17.10 5.04
N CYS A 400 -8.33 -17.36 6.35
CA CYS A 400 -7.87 -16.49 7.42
C CYS A 400 -6.56 -17.02 8.02
N LEU A 401 -5.46 -16.29 7.83
CA LEU A 401 -4.15 -16.68 8.36
C LEU A 401 -4.04 -16.29 9.82
N ARG A 402 -3.78 -17.29 10.66
CA ARG A 402 -3.47 -17.15 12.08
C ARG A 402 -2.04 -17.61 12.34
N ARG A 403 -1.30 -16.82 13.11
CA ARG A 403 0.06 -17.14 13.58
C ARG A 403 0.09 -16.95 15.08
N GLN A 404 0.93 -17.69 15.79
CA GLN A 404 1.02 -17.57 17.24
C GLN A 404 1.21 -16.11 17.68
N ALA A 405 0.48 -15.69 18.70
CA ALA A 405 0.35 -14.27 19.02
C ALA A 405 1.69 -13.58 19.35
N PRO A 406 2.63 -14.19 20.10
CA PRO A 406 3.93 -13.56 20.37
C PRO A 406 4.76 -13.30 19.11
N ASP A 407 4.75 -14.23 18.15
CA ASP A 407 5.48 -14.05 16.89
C ASP A 407 4.79 -13.04 15.97
N SER A 408 3.46 -12.96 16.01
CA SER A 408 2.69 -11.92 15.31
C SER A 408 3.06 -10.54 15.84
N VAL A 409 3.08 -10.36 17.17
CA VAL A 409 3.53 -9.11 17.81
C VAL A 409 4.95 -8.76 17.37
N LEU A 410 5.91 -9.68 17.53
CA LEU A 410 7.31 -9.41 17.16
C LEU A 410 7.44 -9.03 15.67
N SER A 411 6.79 -9.78 14.79
CA SER A 411 6.94 -9.60 13.34
C SER A 411 6.32 -8.30 12.85
N ILE A 412 5.19 -7.89 13.43
CA ILE A 412 4.54 -6.62 13.12
C ILE A 412 5.34 -5.45 13.74
N TYR A 413 5.85 -5.60 14.97
CA TYR A 413 6.63 -4.54 15.60
C TYR A 413 7.92 -4.24 14.83
N LYS A 414 8.58 -5.27 14.28
CA LYS A 414 9.78 -5.14 13.44
C LYS A 414 9.49 -4.56 12.05
N GLN A 415 8.26 -4.68 11.57
CA GLN A 415 7.87 -4.14 10.29
C GLN A 415 7.82 -2.61 10.36
N HIS A 416 8.47 -1.97 9.39
CA HIS A 416 8.30 -0.53 9.17
C HIS A 416 6.96 -0.29 8.50
N PHE A 417 6.11 0.47 9.16
CA PHE A 417 4.91 1.10 8.60
C PHE A 417 5.19 2.61 8.60
N SER A 418 4.70 3.36 7.61
CA SER A 418 4.85 4.82 7.65
C SER A 418 3.99 5.41 8.78
N ALA A 419 4.46 6.47 9.46
CA ALA A 419 3.67 7.11 10.51
C ALA A 419 2.40 7.78 9.96
N SER A 420 2.40 8.17 8.67
CA SER A 420 1.20 8.71 8.02
C SER A 420 0.13 7.65 7.75
N ALA A 421 0.49 6.36 7.79
CA ALA A 421 -0.45 5.25 7.65
C ALA A 421 -1.10 4.95 9.01
N SER A 422 -2.02 5.83 9.44
CA SER A 422 -2.62 5.85 10.78
C SER A 422 -3.24 4.52 11.25
N LEU A 423 -3.53 3.61 10.31
CA LEU A 423 -4.15 2.30 10.54
C LEU A 423 -3.23 1.33 11.25
N TYR A 424 -1.92 1.55 11.08
CA TYR A 424 -0.89 0.74 11.69
C TYR A 424 -0.34 1.40 12.97
N SER A 425 -1.05 2.40 13.52
CA SER A 425 -0.64 3.08 14.76
C SER A 425 -0.49 2.12 15.95
N TYR A 426 -1.24 1.01 15.97
CA TYR A 426 -1.08 -0.05 16.96
C TYR A 426 0.32 -0.70 16.94
N ALA A 427 1.07 -0.64 15.83
CA ALA A 427 2.38 -1.27 15.70
C ALA A 427 3.54 -0.50 16.37
N TYR A 428 3.25 0.63 17.03
CA TYR A 428 4.24 1.54 17.64
C TYR A 428 4.36 1.40 19.16
N ASP A 429 3.51 0.56 19.75
CA ASP A 429 3.48 0.25 21.18
C ASP A 429 3.23 -1.25 21.37
N LEU A 430 4.04 -1.91 22.21
CA LEU A 430 4.00 -3.36 22.34
C LEU A 430 2.72 -3.87 23.00
N GLU A 431 2.21 -3.16 24.02
CA GLU A 431 0.98 -3.57 24.72
C GLU A 431 -0.24 -3.36 23.83
N ARG A 432 -0.32 -2.22 23.14
CA ARG A 432 -1.38 -1.94 22.18
C ARG A 432 -1.36 -2.94 21.03
N LEU A 433 -0.19 -3.25 20.48
CA LEU A 433 -0.04 -4.29 19.46
C LEU A 433 -0.51 -5.65 19.97
N ALA A 434 -0.16 -6.03 21.20
CA ALA A 434 -0.61 -7.29 21.79
C ALA A 434 -2.13 -7.35 21.97
N ARG A 435 -2.77 -6.26 22.43
CA ARG A 435 -4.23 -6.16 22.50
C ARG A 435 -4.87 -6.33 21.12
N TYR A 436 -4.33 -5.63 20.11
CA TYR A 436 -4.82 -5.72 18.73
C TYR A 436 -4.70 -7.15 18.15
N VAL A 437 -3.58 -7.83 18.40
CA VAL A 437 -3.39 -9.24 18.00
C VAL A 437 -4.38 -10.16 18.70
N ALA A 438 -4.61 -9.96 20.00
CA ALA A 438 -5.59 -10.75 20.76
C ALA A 438 -7.02 -10.53 20.24
N ASP A 439 -7.42 -9.28 20.00
CA ASP A 439 -8.74 -8.94 19.44
C ASP A 439 -8.93 -9.56 18.05
N PHE A 440 -7.88 -9.62 17.22
CA PHE A 440 -7.92 -10.37 15.96
C PHE A 440 -8.13 -11.88 16.15
N HIS A 441 -7.47 -12.50 17.13
CA HIS A 441 -7.69 -13.92 17.41
C HIS A 441 -9.13 -14.19 17.87
N ASP A 442 -9.68 -13.33 18.74
CA ASP A 442 -11.07 -13.41 19.19
C ASP A 442 -12.06 -13.27 18.03
N LEU A 443 -11.79 -12.35 17.10
CA LEU A 443 -12.61 -12.17 15.89
C LEU A 443 -12.56 -13.42 14.99
N ALA A 444 -11.37 -13.96 14.76
CA ALA A 444 -11.22 -15.15 13.94
C ALA A 444 -11.90 -16.39 14.59
N ASP A 445 -11.85 -16.53 15.92
CA ASP A 445 -12.60 -17.58 16.64
C ASP A 445 -14.12 -17.37 16.48
N THR A 446 -14.59 -16.12 16.56
CA THR A 446 -16.00 -15.79 16.31
C THR A 446 -16.44 -16.19 14.90
N TYR A 447 -15.60 -15.98 13.90
CA TYR A 447 -15.87 -16.36 12.52
C TYR A 447 -15.89 -17.86 12.31
N GLU A 448 -14.94 -18.59 12.89
CA GLU A 448 -14.92 -20.06 12.83
C GLU A 448 -16.18 -20.68 13.43
N GLN A 449 -16.74 -20.07 14.48
CA GLN A 449 -17.98 -20.52 15.11
C GLN A 449 -19.25 -20.15 14.33
N LYS A 450 -19.30 -18.98 13.71
CA LYS A 450 -20.54 -18.43 13.11
C LYS A 450 -20.67 -18.61 11.60
N LEU A 451 -19.55 -18.72 10.88
CA LEU A 451 -19.56 -18.80 9.42
C LEU A 451 -19.44 -20.26 8.96
N PRO A 452 -20.00 -20.61 7.79
CA PRO A 452 -19.89 -21.98 7.28
C PRO A 452 -18.42 -22.37 7.05
N GLY A 453 -17.98 -23.50 7.63
CA GLY A 453 -16.62 -24.03 7.45
C GLY A 453 -16.29 -24.43 6.00
N THR A 454 -17.30 -24.58 5.15
CA THR A 454 -17.17 -24.75 3.70
C THR A 454 -16.80 -23.45 2.97
N ARG A 455 -16.91 -22.30 3.62
CA ARG A 455 -16.76 -20.94 3.05
C ARG A 455 -15.67 -20.12 3.73
N PHE A 456 -15.44 -20.34 5.03
CA PHE A 456 -14.41 -19.71 5.84
C PHE A 456 -13.51 -20.75 6.49
N ARG A 457 -12.19 -20.58 6.40
CA ARG A 457 -11.22 -21.49 7.03
C ARG A 457 -10.07 -20.71 7.67
N ILE A 458 -9.71 -21.10 8.90
CA ILE A 458 -8.47 -20.66 9.52
C ILE A 458 -7.32 -21.56 9.07
N VAL A 459 -6.23 -20.95 8.64
CA VAL A 459 -4.96 -21.62 8.35
C VAL A 459 -3.93 -21.15 9.36
N ASN A 460 -3.40 -22.10 10.13
CA ASN A 460 -2.39 -21.83 11.14
C ASN A 460 -1.00 -21.85 10.51
N TYR A 461 -0.26 -20.76 10.60
CA TYR A 461 1.06 -20.58 10.00
C TYR A 461 2.03 -21.69 10.41
N GLU A 462 2.06 -22.04 11.69
CA GLU A 462 2.96 -23.05 12.25
C GLU A 462 2.70 -24.44 11.65
N ARG A 463 1.43 -24.80 11.41
CA ARG A 463 1.08 -26.05 10.74
C ARG A 463 1.45 -26.01 9.27
N LEU A 464 1.13 -24.91 8.59
CA LEU A 464 1.44 -24.73 7.17
C LEU A 464 2.93 -24.86 6.89
N VAL A 465 3.81 -24.30 7.73
CA VAL A 465 5.25 -24.42 7.51
C VAL A 465 5.84 -25.72 8.08
N GLY A 466 5.20 -26.34 9.07
CA GLY A 466 5.63 -27.62 9.65
C GLY A 466 5.25 -28.85 8.81
N SER A 467 4.11 -28.79 8.13
CA SER A 467 3.55 -29.87 7.30
C SER A 467 3.00 -29.32 5.97
N PRO A 468 3.86 -28.74 5.11
CA PRO A 468 3.41 -27.97 3.95
C PRO A 468 2.63 -28.78 2.93
N ASP A 469 3.02 -30.04 2.65
CA ASP A 469 2.33 -30.84 1.63
C ASP A 469 0.84 -31.07 1.97
N SER A 470 0.55 -31.52 3.20
CA SER A 470 -0.83 -31.77 3.63
C SER A 470 -1.64 -30.49 3.73
N GLU A 471 -1.07 -29.43 4.33
CA GLU A 471 -1.80 -28.16 4.53
C GLU A 471 -2.07 -27.45 3.20
N ILE A 472 -1.14 -27.51 2.23
CA ILE A 472 -1.35 -26.92 0.89
C ILE A 472 -2.44 -27.69 0.13
N ARG A 473 -2.46 -29.03 0.19
CA ARG A 473 -3.54 -29.82 -0.43
C ARG A 473 -4.90 -29.47 0.15
N ASP A 474 -4.97 -29.33 1.47
CA ASP A 474 -6.18 -28.93 2.19
C ASP A 474 -6.66 -27.53 1.81
N ILE A 475 -5.73 -26.58 1.65
CA ILE A 475 -6.01 -25.22 1.18
C ILE A 475 -6.57 -25.25 -0.24
N LEU A 476 -5.96 -26.01 -1.14
CA LEU A 476 -6.41 -26.16 -2.53
C LEU A 476 -7.81 -26.80 -2.58
N ALA A 477 -8.04 -27.87 -1.83
CA ALA A 477 -9.33 -28.53 -1.75
C ALA A 477 -10.43 -27.61 -1.21
N PHE A 478 -10.15 -26.85 -0.15
CA PHE A 478 -11.06 -25.84 0.38
C PHE A 478 -11.38 -24.74 -0.64
N ALA A 479 -10.38 -24.34 -1.43
CA ALA A 479 -10.53 -23.42 -2.54
C ALA A 479 -11.22 -24.06 -3.77
N GLY A 480 -11.56 -25.36 -3.76
CA GLY A 480 -12.14 -26.03 -4.93
C GLY A 480 -11.15 -26.20 -6.09
N LEU A 481 -9.86 -26.32 -5.79
CA LEU A 481 -8.78 -26.51 -6.75
C LEU A 481 -8.21 -27.93 -6.64
N GLY A 482 -7.80 -28.47 -7.78
CA GLY A 482 -7.01 -29.70 -7.81
C GLY A 482 -5.60 -29.48 -7.26
N PHE A 483 -4.90 -30.57 -6.97
CA PHE A 483 -3.49 -30.45 -6.62
C PHE A 483 -2.63 -30.25 -7.88
N GLU A 484 -1.77 -29.23 -7.84
CA GLU A 484 -0.70 -29.03 -8.83
C GLU A 484 0.64 -28.90 -8.09
N ALA A 485 1.68 -29.60 -8.57
CA ALA A 485 3.01 -29.60 -7.94
C ALA A 485 3.62 -28.19 -7.82
N ALA A 486 3.28 -27.29 -8.76
CA ALA A 486 3.70 -25.89 -8.74
C ALA A 486 3.28 -25.15 -7.45
N CYS A 487 2.22 -25.58 -6.78
CA CYS A 487 1.75 -25.00 -5.51
C CYS A 487 2.71 -25.28 -4.35
N LEU A 488 3.41 -26.42 -4.35
CA LEU A 488 4.48 -26.71 -3.39
C LEU A 488 5.77 -25.94 -3.74
N ASP A 489 5.99 -25.74 -5.03
CA ASP A 489 7.10 -24.99 -5.61
C ASP A 489 6.81 -23.49 -5.76
N PHE A 490 5.95 -22.91 -4.91
CA PHE A 490 5.48 -21.51 -5.02
C PHE A 490 6.60 -20.46 -5.07
N HIS A 491 7.78 -20.77 -4.55
CA HIS A 491 8.95 -19.90 -4.56
C HIS A 491 9.53 -19.70 -5.97
N LYS A 492 9.23 -20.60 -6.91
CA LYS A 492 9.62 -20.53 -8.33
C LYS A 492 8.69 -19.65 -9.16
N ASN A 493 7.54 -19.23 -8.64
CA ASN A 493 6.61 -18.40 -9.39
C ASN A 493 7.26 -17.01 -9.64
N GLU A 494 7.34 -16.59 -10.90
CA GLU A 494 8.09 -15.38 -11.26
C GLU A 494 7.26 -14.10 -11.13
N ALA A 495 5.93 -14.24 -10.95
CA ALA A 495 5.00 -13.12 -10.90
C ALA A 495 5.43 -12.06 -9.85
N PRO A 496 5.19 -10.77 -10.13
CA PRO A 496 5.51 -9.68 -9.21
C PRO A 496 4.83 -9.85 -7.84
N VAL A 497 5.49 -9.36 -6.78
CA VAL A 497 4.93 -9.38 -5.43
C VAL A 497 5.22 -8.05 -4.71
N ALA A 498 4.20 -7.19 -4.63
CA ALA A 498 4.25 -5.93 -3.90
C ALA A 498 3.96 -6.12 -2.39
N THR A 499 4.94 -6.61 -1.63
CA THR A 499 4.80 -6.72 -0.17
C THR A 499 6.16 -6.65 0.54
N ALA A 500 6.13 -6.31 1.82
CA ALA A 500 7.29 -6.39 2.69
C ALA A 500 7.89 -7.82 2.80
N SER A 501 7.13 -8.84 2.39
CA SER A 501 7.55 -10.24 2.38
C SER A 501 8.19 -10.70 1.06
N VAL A 502 8.45 -9.81 0.09
CA VAL A 502 8.87 -10.17 -1.28
C VAL A 502 10.09 -11.10 -1.35
N SER A 503 11.11 -10.88 -0.52
CA SER A 503 12.29 -11.75 -0.48
C SER A 503 11.99 -13.12 0.15
N GLN A 504 11.07 -13.18 1.10
CA GLN A 504 10.73 -14.39 1.84
C GLN A 504 9.94 -15.38 0.99
N VAL A 505 9.01 -14.90 0.17
CA VAL A 505 8.17 -15.77 -0.67
C VAL A 505 8.87 -16.24 -1.95
N ARG A 506 10.08 -15.74 -2.22
CA ARG A 506 10.99 -16.23 -3.26
C ARG A 506 11.99 -17.25 -2.73
N GLN A 507 11.80 -17.72 -1.49
CA GLN A 507 12.55 -18.81 -0.88
C GLN A 507 11.63 -19.99 -0.58
N PRO A 508 12.16 -21.23 -0.52
CA PRO A 508 11.41 -22.37 -0.01
C PRO A 508 10.85 -22.12 1.39
N ILE A 509 9.79 -22.85 1.77
CA ILE A 509 9.26 -22.79 3.14
C ILE A 509 10.36 -23.12 4.15
N TYR A 510 10.42 -22.32 5.21
CA TYR A 510 11.38 -22.47 6.30
C TYR A 510 10.66 -22.36 7.65
N THR A 511 11.17 -23.08 8.64
CA THR A 511 10.60 -23.13 10.00
C THR A 511 11.27 -22.15 10.96
N SER A 512 12.36 -21.49 10.57
CA SER A 512 13.13 -20.57 11.43
C SER A 512 12.36 -19.33 11.90
N ALA A 513 11.19 -19.06 11.31
CA ALA A 513 10.27 -18.03 11.79
C ALA A 513 9.41 -18.47 12.98
N ILE A 514 9.28 -19.77 13.26
CA ILE A 514 8.48 -20.29 14.37
C ILE A 514 9.25 -20.10 15.68
N GLY A 515 8.58 -19.53 16.68
CA GLY A 515 9.11 -19.41 18.04
C GLY A 515 10.21 -18.37 18.16
N ARG A 516 10.38 -17.51 17.14
CA ARG A 516 11.45 -16.52 17.09
C ARG A 516 11.32 -15.49 18.21
N TRP A 517 10.10 -15.22 18.67
CA TRP A 517 9.82 -14.38 19.83
C TRP A 517 10.58 -14.78 21.10
N THR A 518 10.97 -16.06 21.26
CA THR A 518 11.71 -16.54 22.43
C THR A 518 13.07 -15.87 22.58
N GLN A 519 13.75 -15.55 21.47
CA GLN A 519 15.01 -14.80 21.45
C GLN A 519 14.84 -13.34 21.91
N TYR A 520 13.61 -12.82 21.86
CA TYR A 520 13.24 -11.45 22.21
C TYR A 520 12.40 -11.39 23.49
N LYS A 521 12.30 -12.50 24.23
CA LYS A 521 11.36 -12.66 25.35
C LYS A 521 11.48 -11.57 26.41
N ALA A 522 12.69 -11.07 26.69
CA ALA A 522 12.90 -10.01 27.67
C ALA A 522 12.26 -8.69 27.23
N ALA A 523 12.54 -8.25 25.99
CA ALA A 523 11.98 -7.02 25.44
C ALA A 523 10.46 -7.11 25.18
N LEU A 524 9.94 -8.31 24.92
CA LEU A 524 8.51 -8.53 24.68
C LEU A 524 7.65 -8.65 25.94
N GLN A 525 8.22 -8.60 27.16
CA GLN A 525 7.45 -8.80 28.39
C GLN A 525 6.15 -7.98 28.49
N PRO A 526 6.11 -6.69 28.12
CA PRO A 526 4.85 -5.92 28.15
C PRO A 526 3.76 -6.54 27.28
N ALA A 527 4.11 -6.97 26.06
CA ALA A 527 3.19 -7.66 25.18
C ALA A 527 2.79 -9.06 25.70
N LEU A 528 3.75 -9.82 26.24
CA LEU A 528 3.48 -11.18 26.75
C LEU A 528 2.56 -11.16 27.97
N ALA A 529 2.61 -10.12 28.81
CA ALA A 529 1.67 -9.93 29.92
C ALA A 529 0.23 -9.79 29.39
N VAL A 530 0.01 -8.88 28.44
CA VAL A 530 -1.30 -8.69 27.78
C VAL A 530 -1.81 -9.98 27.14
N LEU A 531 -0.96 -10.68 26.39
CA LEU A 531 -1.36 -11.93 25.72
C LEU A 531 -1.72 -13.02 26.74
N ARG A 532 -1.00 -13.11 27.86
CA ARG A 532 -1.32 -14.06 28.94
C ARG A 532 -2.68 -13.77 29.57
N ASP A 533 -2.95 -12.50 29.90
CA ASP A 533 -4.22 -12.08 30.51
C ASP A 533 -5.41 -12.33 29.58
N ARG A 534 -5.18 -12.30 28.25
CA ARG A 534 -6.17 -12.63 27.23
C ARG A 534 -6.24 -14.12 26.85
N GLY A 535 -5.42 -14.98 27.47
CA GLY A 535 -5.36 -16.42 27.12
C GLY A 535 -4.84 -16.70 25.71
N ARG A 536 -3.96 -15.83 25.19
CA ARG A 536 -3.38 -15.89 23.83
C ARG A 536 -1.87 -16.14 23.80
N LEU A 537 -1.25 -16.38 24.96
CA LEU A 537 0.14 -16.84 25.10
C LEU A 537 0.19 -18.36 25.13
#